data_AF-A0A0E3SNN1-F1
#
_entry.id   AF-A0A0E3SNN1-F1
#
_cell.length_a   1.000
_cell.length_b   1.000
_cell.length_c   1.000
_cell.angle_alpha   90.00
_cell.angle_beta   90.00
_cell.angle_gamma   90.00
#
_symmetry.space_group_name_H-M   'P 1'
#
loop_
_entity.id
_entity.type
_entity.pdbx_description
1 polymer ?
#
loop_
_entity_poly.entity_id
_entity_poly.type
_entity_poly.pdbx_seq_one_letter_code
_entity_poly.pdbx_strand_id
1 'polypeptide(L)'
;MKPEKHNKMSNNLEFDIVKNSFEWLSAQRIQSVKELSSTLSAHALWELPNPYITRLILEQDNDGSWNSSIRDTARASSALSTEGIVFTASARWLLARKKENFWNRDVYDTAYALAALADMGTQNKDGCNWLSENYCPAWEQIGTTSLIITALKKQDNLTKTRTFETFIQEKARWILSKKRLDGGWIHISTSNLAIQALLLAGFKDEVEDSVNWLLENVHENGAWGNKGDDINATALTLSTLGLYKKS
;
A
#
# COMPACT_ATOMS: atom_id res chain seq x y z
N MET A 1 31.93 -12.27 19.08
CA MET A 1 31.57 -10.93 19.61
C MET A 1 31.75 -9.87 18.52
N LYS A 2 30.63 -9.44 17.90
CA LYS A 2 30.33 -8.09 17.37
C LYS A 2 28.91 -7.93 16.74
N PRO A 3 27.86 -8.71 17.08
CA PRO A 3 26.53 -8.46 16.50
C PRO A 3 25.93 -7.12 16.95
N GLU A 4 26.16 -6.69 18.20
CA GLU A 4 25.53 -5.48 18.76
C GLU A 4 26.00 -4.16 18.10
N LYS A 5 27.28 -4.05 17.71
CA LYS A 5 27.79 -2.83 17.04
C LYS A 5 27.28 -2.71 15.60
N HIS A 6 27.20 -3.83 14.87
CA HIS A 6 26.64 -3.84 13.51
C HIS A 6 25.14 -3.51 13.54
N ASN A 7 24.40 -4.09 14.48
CA ASN A 7 22.95 -3.86 14.60
C ASN A 7 22.65 -2.39 14.97
N LYS A 8 23.44 -1.79 15.86
CA LYS A 8 23.29 -0.37 16.24
C LYS A 8 23.66 0.60 15.10
N MET A 9 24.69 0.29 14.31
CA MET A 9 25.06 1.09 13.14
C MET A 9 24.02 0.98 12.02
N SER A 10 23.47 -0.22 11.79
CA SER A 10 22.39 -0.45 10.82
C SER A 10 21.13 0.33 11.18
N ASN A 11 20.77 0.35 12.48
CA ASN A 11 19.62 1.11 12.96
C ASN A 11 19.78 2.63 12.83
N ASN A 12 20.99 3.15 12.96
CA ASN A 12 21.27 4.57 12.75
C ASN A 12 21.16 4.95 11.27
N LEU A 13 21.69 4.11 10.38
CA LEU A 13 21.61 4.34 8.94
C LEU A 13 20.17 4.32 8.43
N GLU A 14 19.37 3.34 8.85
CA GLU A 14 17.96 3.27 8.49
C GLU A 14 17.19 4.52 8.98
N PHE A 15 17.46 4.96 10.22
CA PHE A 15 16.85 6.17 10.76
C PHE A 15 17.20 7.41 9.94
N ASP A 16 18.48 7.57 9.58
CA ASP A 16 18.95 8.69 8.77
C ASP A 16 18.31 8.67 7.36
N ILE A 17 18.21 7.49 6.74
CA ILE A 17 17.53 7.31 5.44
C ILE A 17 16.07 7.77 5.55
N VAL A 18 15.32 7.26 6.52
CA VAL A 18 13.89 7.58 6.71
C VAL A 18 13.71 9.08 6.96
N LYS A 19 14.55 9.67 7.80
CA LYS A 19 14.51 11.11 8.10
C LYS A 19 14.75 11.94 6.84
N ASN A 20 15.84 11.69 6.11
CA ASN A 20 16.18 12.41 4.88
C ASN A 20 15.07 12.26 3.83
N SER A 21 14.44 11.10 3.76
CA SER A 21 13.34 10.83 2.84
C SER A 21 12.08 11.67 3.15
N PHE A 22 11.73 11.83 4.43
CA PHE A 22 10.62 12.71 4.82
C PHE A 22 10.96 14.19 4.62
N GLU A 23 12.22 14.61 4.84
CA GLU A 23 12.69 15.95 4.51
C GLU A 23 12.58 16.22 3.02
N TRP A 24 13.03 15.29 2.17
CA TRP A 24 12.89 15.36 0.72
C TRP A 24 11.42 15.45 0.30
N LEU A 25 10.56 14.59 0.85
CA LEU A 25 9.12 14.55 0.52
C LEU A 25 8.40 15.85 0.89
N SER A 26 8.78 16.45 2.02
CA SER A 26 8.23 17.73 2.49
C SER A 26 8.63 18.93 1.63
N ALA A 27 9.74 18.82 0.89
CA ALA A 27 10.17 19.85 -0.06
C ALA A 27 9.46 19.76 -1.42
N GLN A 28 8.73 18.68 -1.69
CA GLN A 28 8.09 18.46 -2.99
C GLN A 28 6.75 19.17 -3.14
N ARG A 29 6.46 19.61 -4.37
CA ARG A 29 5.12 20.11 -4.72
C ARG A 29 4.21 18.94 -5.10
N ILE A 30 3.42 18.46 -4.14
CA ILE A 30 2.41 17.41 -4.36
C ILE A 30 1.23 17.98 -5.15
N GLN A 31 0.89 17.38 -6.30
CA GLN A 31 -0.18 17.87 -7.18
C GLN A 31 -1.35 16.89 -7.35
N SER A 32 -1.11 15.59 -7.20
CA SER A 32 -2.14 14.58 -7.41
C SER A 32 -2.70 14.01 -6.10
N VAL A 33 -3.97 13.62 -6.11
CA VAL A 33 -4.62 12.89 -5.01
C VAL A 33 -3.84 11.62 -4.68
N LYS A 34 -3.29 10.94 -5.70
CA LYS A 34 -2.44 9.77 -5.54
C LYS A 34 -1.23 10.07 -4.66
N GLU A 35 -0.42 11.07 -5.02
CA GLU A 35 0.77 11.45 -4.26
C GLU A 35 0.44 11.96 -2.86
N LEU A 36 -0.65 12.73 -2.73
CA LEU A 36 -1.13 13.25 -1.46
C LEU A 36 -1.55 12.12 -0.52
N SER A 37 -2.32 11.16 -1.02
CA SER A 37 -2.77 9.99 -0.26
C SER A 37 -1.61 9.10 0.18
N SER A 38 -0.65 8.84 -0.73
CA SER A 38 0.54 8.04 -0.41
C SER A 38 1.41 8.73 0.65
N THR A 39 1.60 10.05 0.55
CA THR A 39 2.37 10.84 1.52
C THR A 39 1.68 10.88 2.88
N LEU A 40 0.37 11.09 2.92
CA LEU A 40 -0.42 11.05 4.15
C LEU A 40 -0.29 9.69 4.83
N SER A 41 -0.44 8.58 4.08
CA SER A 41 -0.32 7.22 4.62
C SER A 41 1.08 6.95 5.20
N ALA A 42 2.13 7.48 4.56
CA ALA A 42 3.49 7.36 5.06
C ALA A 42 3.65 8.05 6.42
N HIS A 43 3.14 9.28 6.58
CA HIS A 43 3.17 9.97 7.86
C HIS A 43 2.41 9.19 8.95
N ALA A 44 1.21 8.69 8.64
CA ALA A 44 0.38 7.92 9.57
C ALA A 44 1.10 6.65 10.07
N LEU A 45 1.74 5.91 9.17
CA LEU A 45 2.45 4.67 9.52
C LEU A 45 3.67 4.91 10.41
N TRP A 46 4.28 6.09 10.34
CA TRP A 46 5.37 6.50 11.21
C TRP A 46 4.93 7.31 12.44
N GLU A 47 3.62 7.51 12.64
CA GLU A 47 3.06 8.31 13.74
C GLU A 47 3.63 9.75 13.79
N LEU A 48 3.92 10.31 12.62
CA LEU A 48 4.43 11.67 12.47
C LEU A 48 3.28 12.67 12.35
N PRO A 49 3.48 13.95 12.74
CA PRO A 49 2.53 15.01 12.43
C PRO A 49 2.21 15.02 10.94
N ASN A 50 0.93 15.05 10.59
CA ASN A 50 0.47 14.88 9.22
C ASN A 50 -0.15 16.18 8.67
N PRO A 51 0.62 17.04 7.97
CA PRO A 51 0.12 18.32 7.46
C PRO A 51 -0.82 18.15 6.25
N TYR A 52 -0.99 16.92 5.74
CA TYR A 52 -1.70 16.64 4.51
C TYR A 52 -3.18 16.28 4.71
N ILE A 53 -3.60 15.97 5.94
CA ILE A 53 -4.97 15.55 6.28
C ILE A 53 -6.00 16.59 5.80
N THR A 54 -5.88 17.83 6.25
CA THR A 54 -6.84 18.90 5.92
C THR A 54 -6.91 19.13 4.42
N ARG A 55 -5.77 19.13 3.73
CA ARG A 55 -5.73 19.30 2.28
C ARG A 55 -6.49 18.18 1.56
N LEU A 56 -6.24 16.93 1.93
CA LEU A 56 -6.92 15.80 1.29
C LEU A 56 -8.43 15.83 1.53
N ILE A 57 -8.88 16.22 2.72
CA ILE A 57 -10.31 16.41 3.03
C ILE A 57 -10.92 17.50 2.15
N LEU A 58 -10.22 18.63 1.96
CA LEU A 58 -10.71 19.75 1.14
C LEU A 58 -10.73 19.45 -0.37
N GLU A 59 -9.95 18.48 -0.83
CA GLU A 59 -9.97 18.00 -2.22
C GLU A 59 -11.15 17.03 -2.50
N GLN A 60 -11.97 16.70 -1.51
CA GLN A 60 -13.15 15.86 -1.69
C GLN A 60 -14.29 16.64 -2.36
N ASP A 61 -14.86 16.06 -3.42
CA ASP A 61 -16.06 16.57 -4.07
C ASP A 61 -17.31 16.37 -3.17
N ASN A 62 -18.34 17.20 -3.37
CA ASN A 62 -19.59 17.14 -2.60
C ASN A 62 -20.31 15.79 -2.67
N ASP A 63 -20.04 14.97 -3.69
CA ASP A 63 -20.61 13.64 -3.82
C ASP A 63 -19.87 12.57 -2.98
N GLY A 64 -18.79 12.94 -2.30
CA GLY A 64 -17.96 12.07 -1.47
C GLY A 64 -16.78 11.44 -2.20
N SER A 65 -16.50 11.85 -3.44
CA SER A 65 -15.40 11.32 -4.24
C SER A 65 -14.19 12.22 -4.32
N TRP A 66 -13.10 11.67 -4.85
CA TRP A 66 -11.95 12.45 -5.32
C TRP A 66 -11.83 12.24 -6.82
N ASN A 67 -11.83 13.36 -7.57
CA ASN A 67 -11.75 13.39 -9.04
C ASN A 67 -12.82 12.53 -9.75
N SER A 68 -13.95 12.23 -9.10
CA SER A 68 -14.93 11.24 -9.58
C SER A 68 -14.31 9.87 -9.97
N SER A 69 -13.16 9.52 -9.39
CA SER A 69 -12.35 8.36 -9.77
C SER A 69 -12.40 7.28 -8.70
N ILE A 70 -12.64 6.02 -9.11
CA ILE A 70 -12.62 4.88 -8.17
C ILE A 70 -11.27 4.79 -7.45
N ARG A 71 -10.17 4.91 -8.20
CA ARG A 71 -8.82 4.75 -7.63
C ARG A 71 -8.45 5.88 -6.69
N ASP A 72 -8.75 7.12 -7.05
CA ASP A 72 -8.39 8.27 -6.20
C ASP A 72 -9.28 8.31 -4.97
N THR A 73 -10.57 8.03 -5.11
CA THR A 73 -11.49 7.91 -3.96
C THR A 73 -11.07 6.79 -3.02
N ALA A 74 -10.69 5.63 -3.54
CA ALA A 74 -10.20 4.52 -2.73
C ALA A 74 -8.89 4.86 -2.02
N ARG A 75 -7.90 5.44 -2.71
CA ARG A 75 -6.62 5.84 -2.10
C ARG A 75 -6.81 6.89 -1.01
N ALA A 76 -7.60 7.93 -1.28
CA ALA A 76 -7.86 8.99 -0.31
C ALA A 76 -8.58 8.44 0.92
N SER A 77 -9.59 7.59 0.71
CA SER A 77 -10.35 6.96 1.79
C SER A 77 -9.49 6.04 2.65
N SER A 78 -8.65 5.19 2.04
CA SER A 78 -7.68 4.36 2.77
C SER A 78 -6.69 5.21 3.55
N ALA A 79 -6.12 6.25 2.93
CA ALA A 79 -5.15 7.13 3.57
C ALA A 79 -5.74 7.80 4.82
N LEU A 80 -6.93 8.41 4.71
CA LEU A 80 -7.63 9.00 5.85
C LEU A 80 -7.97 7.96 6.93
N SER A 81 -8.32 6.75 6.54
CA SER A 81 -8.62 5.66 7.48
C SER A 81 -7.37 5.23 8.27
N THR A 82 -6.15 5.37 7.71
CA THR A 82 -4.91 5.12 8.48
C THR A 82 -4.69 6.12 9.61
N GLU A 83 -5.29 7.31 9.52
CA GLU A 83 -5.36 8.32 10.59
C GLU A 83 -6.60 8.16 11.47
N GLY A 84 -7.38 7.09 11.29
CA GLY A 84 -8.63 6.86 12.00
C GLY A 84 -9.81 7.73 11.53
N ILE A 85 -9.69 8.38 10.37
CA ILE A 85 -10.72 9.28 9.82
C ILE A 85 -11.51 8.54 8.73
N VAL A 86 -12.79 8.30 8.99
CA VAL A 86 -13.68 7.57 8.07
C VAL A 86 -14.79 8.47 7.55
N PHE A 87 -14.85 8.65 6.23
CA PHE A 87 -15.93 9.35 5.54
C PHE A 87 -16.96 8.37 4.98
N THR A 88 -18.12 8.30 5.64
CA THR A 88 -19.22 7.41 5.20
C THR A 88 -19.76 7.76 3.81
N ALA A 89 -19.65 9.03 3.38
CA ALA A 89 -20.03 9.46 2.04
C ALA A 89 -19.19 8.75 0.95
N SER A 90 -17.87 8.64 1.15
CA SER A 90 -16.96 7.96 0.23
C SER A 90 -17.26 6.47 0.10
N ALA A 91 -17.55 5.80 1.22
CA ALA A 91 -17.95 4.40 1.23
C ALA A 91 -19.26 4.20 0.43
N ARG A 92 -20.27 5.05 0.65
CA ARG A 92 -21.53 5.00 -0.10
C ARG A 92 -21.29 5.27 -1.59
N TRP A 93 -20.44 6.23 -1.91
CA TRP A 93 -20.12 6.59 -3.30
C TRP A 93 -19.45 5.43 -4.04
N LEU A 94 -18.50 4.73 -3.41
CA LEU A 94 -17.88 3.52 -3.96
C LEU A 94 -18.93 2.42 -4.16
N LEU A 95 -19.72 2.11 -3.14
CA LEU A 95 -20.76 1.07 -3.22
C LEU A 95 -21.80 1.34 -4.32
N ALA A 96 -22.21 2.60 -4.50
CA ALA A 96 -23.18 2.99 -5.54
C ALA A 96 -22.65 2.77 -6.97
N ARG A 97 -21.33 2.66 -7.16
CA ARG A 97 -20.70 2.42 -8.46
C ARG A 97 -20.33 0.96 -8.71
N LYS A 98 -20.52 0.09 -7.72
CA LYS A 98 -20.37 -1.35 -7.91
C LYS A 98 -21.45 -1.86 -8.87
N LYS A 99 -21.04 -2.61 -9.89
CA LYS A 99 -21.94 -3.30 -10.83
C LYS A 99 -21.50 -4.75 -10.91
N GLU A 100 -22.45 -5.68 -10.81
CA GLU A 100 -22.17 -7.13 -10.96
C GLU A 100 -20.99 -7.61 -10.10
N ASN A 101 -20.87 -7.04 -8.89
CA ASN A 101 -19.83 -7.31 -7.90
C ASN A 101 -18.45 -6.70 -8.13
N PHE A 102 -18.23 -5.94 -9.19
CA PHE A 102 -16.94 -5.29 -9.49
C PHE A 102 -17.09 -3.78 -9.73
N TRP A 103 -15.94 -3.10 -9.90
CA TRP A 103 -15.87 -1.71 -10.32
C TRP A 103 -15.24 -1.63 -11.71
N ASN A 104 -15.91 -0.97 -12.65
CA ASN A 104 -15.46 -0.73 -14.03
C ASN A 104 -15.02 -1.97 -14.85
N ARG A 105 -15.31 -3.18 -14.35
CA ARG A 105 -14.77 -4.45 -14.86
C ARG A 105 -13.24 -4.47 -14.88
N ASP A 106 -12.62 -3.70 -13.98
CA ASP A 106 -11.17 -3.54 -13.87
C ASP A 106 -10.68 -4.14 -12.55
N VAL A 107 -9.64 -4.96 -12.64
CA VAL A 107 -9.06 -5.67 -11.48
C VAL A 107 -8.45 -4.70 -10.48
N TYR A 108 -7.83 -3.61 -10.96
CA TYR A 108 -7.21 -2.63 -10.08
C TYR A 108 -8.28 -1.80 -9.36
N ASP A 109 -9.26 -1.26 -10.09
CA ASP A 109 -10.35 -0.49 -9.49
C ASP A 109 -11.09 -1.31 -8.43
N THR A 110 -11.34 -2.58 -8.72
CA THR A 110 -11.99 -3.50 -7.78
C THR A 110 -11.13 -3.77 -6.56
N ALA A 111 -9.83 -4.06 -6.72
CA ALA A 111 -8.93 -4.29 -5.60
C ALA A 111 -8.76 -3.05 -4.71
N TYR A 112 -8.57 -1.87 -5.31
CA TYR A 112 -8.48 -0.61 -4.56
C TYR A 112 -9.78 -0.30 -3.81
N ALA A 113 -10.94 -0.43 -4.47
CA ALA A 113 -12.23 -0.18 -3.82
C ALA A 113 -12.46 -1.13 -2.64
N LEU A 114 -12.16 -2.43 -2.79
CA LEU A 114 -12.35 -3.41 -1.72
C LEU A 114 -11.41 -3.18 -0.53
N ALA A 115 -10.14 -2.83 -0.78
CA ALA A 115 -9.20 -2.47 0.27
C ALA A 115 -9.69 -1.23 1.05
N ALA A 116 -10.12 -0.19 0.33
CA ALA A 116 -10.62 1.04 0.94
C ALA A 116 -11.92 0.83 1.73
N LEU A 117 -12.85 0.01 1.20
CA LEU A 117 -14.05 -0.37 1.92
C LEU A 117 -13.70 -1.10 3.22
N ALA A 118 -12.71 -2.01 3.22
CA ALA A 118 -12.26 -2.68 4.43
C ALA A 118 -11.67 -1.71 5.45
N ASP A 119 -10.82 -0.77 5.00
CA ASP A 119 -10.23 0.26 5.86
C ASP A 119 -11.30 1.16 6.50
N MET A 120 -12.39 1.42 5.78
CA MET A 120 -13.57 2.15 6.28
C MET A 120 -14.58 1.27 7.06
N GLY A 121 -14.23 0.02 7.38
CA GLY A 121 -15.08 -0.90 8.15
C GLY A 121 -16.28 -1.48 7.39
N THR A 122 -16.26 -1.43 6.06
CA THR A 122 -17.32 -1.94 5.19
C THR A 122 -16.92 -3.25 4.52
N GLN A 123 -17.64 -4.31 4.86
CA GLN A 123 -17.45 -5.64 4.29
C GLN A 123 -18.02 -5.73 2.86
N ASN A 124 -17.34 -6.46 1.98
CA ASN A 124 -17.85 -6.72 0.64
C ASN A 124 -17.39 -8.08 0.11
N LYS A 125 -18.02 -9.14 0.63
CA LYS A 125 -17.68 -10.53 0.28
C LYS A 125 -17.85 -10.83 -1.21
N ASP A 126 -18.92 -10.34 -1.83
CA ASP A 126 -19.19 -10.67 -3.24
C ASP A 126 -18.14 -10.08 -4.19
N GLY A 127 -17.61 -8.89 -3.90
CA GLY A 127 -16.49 -8.36 -4.68
C GLY A 127 -15.18 -9.11 -4.44
N CYS A 128 -14.97 -9.60 -3.22
CA CYS A 128 -13.83 -10.46 -2.92
C CYS A 128 -13.91 -11.80 -3.67
N ASN A 129 -15.08 -12.43 -3.68
CA ASN A 129 -15.33 -13.64 -4.47
C ASN A 129 -15.06 -13.39 -5.94
N TRP A 130 -15.53 -12.26 -6.49
CA TRP A 130 -15.26 -11.89 -7.88
C TRP A 130 -13.76 -11.85 -8.19
N LEU A 131 -12.94 -11.24 -7.32
CA LEU A 131 -11.48 -11.22 -7.50
C LEU A 131 -10.87 -12.63 -7.49
N SER A 132 -11.23 -13.48 -6.52
CA SER A 132 -10.63 -14.81 -6.41
C SER A 132 -11.10 -15.77 -7.50
N GLU A 133 -12.37 -15.71 -7.89
CA GLU A 133 -12.98 -16.63 -8.86
C GLU A 133 -12.63 -16.27 -10.32
N ASN A 134 -12.38 -14.98 -10.61
CA ASN A 134 -12.01 -14.52 -11.95
C ASN A 134 -10.49 -14.35 -12.13
N TYR A 135 -9.69 -14.71 -11.13
CA TYR A 135 -8.24 -14.66 -11.25
C TYR A 135 -7.76 -15.53 -12.41
N CYS A 136 -7.04 -14.93 -13.35
CA CYS A 136 -6.62 -15.57 -14.59
C CYS A 136 -5.15 -15.24 -14.91
N PRO A 137 -4.51 -15.96 -15.87
CA PRO A 137 -3.11 -15.72 -16.23
C PRO A 137 -2.78 -14.28 -16.62
N ALA A 138 -3.74 -13.54 -17.19
CA ALA A 138 -3.54 -12.14 -17.55
C ALA A 138 -3.38 -11.22 -16.31
N TRP A 139 -3.93 -11.61 -15.16
CA TRP A 139 -3.81 -10.88 -13.90
C TRP A 139 -2.64 -11.36 -13.05
N GLU A 140 -1.98 -12.45 -13.42
CA GLU A 140 -0.85 -13.03 -12.69
C GLU A 140 0.44 -12.25 -12.92
N GLN A 141 0.47 -11.04 -12.36
CA GLN A 141 1.59 -10.12 -12.33
C GLN A 141 1.81 -9.67 -10.88
N ILE A 142 3.07 -9.52 -10.46
CA ILE A 142 3.42 -9.23 -9.06
C ILE A 142 2.60 -8.07 -8.48
N GLY A 143 2.54 -6.93 -9.18
CA GLY A 143 1.79 -5.76 -8.69
C GLY A 143 0.29 -6.02 -8.58
N THR A 144 -0.32 -6.65 -9.59
CA THR A 144 -1.76 -6.97 -9.60
C THR A 144 -2.11 -7.99 -8.53
N THR A 145 -1.36 -9.09 -8.43
CA THR A 145 -1.54 -10.13 -7.42
C THR A 145 -1.37 -9.56 -6.00
N SER A 146 -0.42 -8.66 -5.79
CA SER A 146 -0.21 -7.98 -4.49
C SER A 146 -1.41 -7.12 -4.08
N LEU A 147 -2.02 -6.39 -5.02
CA LEU A 147 -3.22 -5.59 -4.76
C LEU A 147 -4.41 -6.47 -4.41
N ILE A 148 -4.57 -7.61 -5.09
CA ILE A 148 -5.63 -8.58 -4.78
C ILE A 148 -5.43 -9.18 -3.38
N ILE A 149 -4.22 -9.64 -3.04
CA ILE A 149 -3.91 -10.15 -1.70
C ILE A 149 -4.22 -9.10 -0.63
N THR A 150 -3.80 -7.86 -0.85
CA THR A 150 -4.06 -6.74 0.08
C THR A 150 -5.55 -6.55 0.30
N ALA A 151 -6.35 -6.50 -0.77
CA ALA A 151 -7.80 -6.32 -0.69
C ALA A 151 -8.47 -7.48 0.07
N LEU A 152 -8.16 -8.73 -0.31
CA LEU A 152 -8.76 -9.91 0.30
C LEU A 152 -8.36 -10.05 1.77
N LYS A 153 -7.09 -9.81 2.11
CA LYS A 153 -6.59 -9.95 3.49
C LYS A 153 -7.17 -8.88 4.40
N LYS A 154 -7.30 -7.63 3.93
CA LYS A 154 -7.98 -6.57 4.70
C LYS A 154 -9.46 -6.92 4.96
N GLN A 155 -10.15 -7.46 3.96
CA GLN A 155 -11.54 -7.89 4.10
C GLN A 155 -11.69 -9.07 5.08
N ASP A 156 -10.82 -10.08 5.01
CA ASP A 156 -10.78 -11.20 5.96
C ASP A 156 -10.45 -10.74 7.40
N ASN A 157 -9.52 -9.79 7.55
CA ASN A 157 -9.18 -9.23 8.86
C ASN A 157 -10.36 -8.46 9.48
N LEU A 158 -11.12 -7.71 8.67
CA LEU A 158 -12.29 -6.96 9.13
C LEU A 158 -13.41 -7.88 9.66
N THR A 159 -13.65 -9.01 8.99
CA THR A 159 -14.64 -10.02 9.39
C THR A 159 -14.12 -11.00 10.44
N LYS A 160 -12.80 -10.99 10.71
CA LYS A 160 -12.08 -12.02 11.47
C LYS A 160 -12.29 -13.43 10.87
N THR A 161 -12.42 -13.51 9.55
CA THR A 161 -12.52 -14.77 8.80
C THR A 161 -11.19 -15.13 8.13
N ARG A 162 -11.14 -16.33 7.56
CA ARG A 162 -10.04 -16.82 6.73
C ARG A 162 -10.58 -17.37 5.41
N THR A 163 -11.60 -16.72 4.85
CA THR A 163 -12.34 -17.22 3.69
C THR A 163 -11.43 -17.32 2.47
N PHE A 164 -10.49 -16.39 2.30
CA PHE A 164 -9.61 -16.35 1.14
C PHE A 164 -8.18 -16.84 1.45
N GLU A 165 -7.95 -17.39 2.64
CA GLU A 165 -6.60 -17.71 3.14
C GLU A 165 -5.85 -18.68 2.23
N THR A 166 -6.49 -19.72 1.69
CA THR A 166 -5.85 -20.65 0.75
C THR A 166 -5.33 -19.92 -0.50
N PHE A 167 -6.17 -19.06 -1.10
CA PHE A 167 -5.79 -18.27 -2.26
C PHE A 167 -4.66 -17.29 -1.93
N ILE A 168 -4.77 -16.58 -0.79
CA ILE A 168 -3.77 -15.63 -0.32
C ILE A 168 -2.42 -16.31 -0.12
N GLN A 169 -2.38 -17.46 0.55
CA GLN A 169 -1.16 -18.22 0.82
C GLN A 169 -0.51 -18.74 -0.46
N GLU A 170 -1.30 -19.28 -1.39
CA GLU A 170 -0.81 -19.73 -2.69
C GLU A 170 -0.15 -18.58 -3.46
N LYS A 171 -0.85 -17.45 -3.57
CA LYS A 171 -0.39 -16.30 -4.36
C LYS A 171 0.76 -15.54 -3.69
N ALA A 172 0.79 -15.47 -2.36
CA ALA A 172 1.92 -14.94 -1.61
C ALA A 172 3.20 -15.75 -1.87
N ARG A 173 3.12 -17.08 -1.81
CA ARG A 173 4.25 -17.97 -2.14
C ARG A 173 4.68 -17.85 -3.60
N TRP A 174 3.72 -17.68 -4.51
CA TRP A 174 4.03 -17.38 -5.90
C TRP A 174 4.81 -16.07 -6.04
N ILE A 175 4.40 -14.98 -5.37
CA ILE A 175 5.14 -13.70 -5.37
C ILE A 175 6.57 -13.91 -4.85
N LEU A 176 6.74 -14.61 -3.73
CA LEU A 176 8.05 -14.93 -3.15
C LEU A 176 8.93 -15.71 -4.14
N SER A 177 8.36 -16.66 -4.88
CA SER A 177 9.10 -17.43 -5.91
C SER A 177 9.61 -16.58 -7.08
N LYS A 178 9.09 -15.36 -7.26
CA LYS A 178 9.50 -14.42 -8.31
C LYS A 178 10.45 -13.34 -7.79
N LYS A 179 10.77 -13.33 -6.50
CA LYS A 179 11.77 -12.44 -5.92
C LYS A 179 13.12 -12.69 -6.60
N ARG A 180 13.82 -11.62 -6.98
CA ARG A 180 15.16 -11.73 -7.57
C ARG A 180 16.19 -12.01 -6.49
N LEU A 181 17.38 -12.43 -6.91
CA LEU A 181 18.51 -12.69 -6.00
C LEU A 181 18.96 -11.45 -5.23
N ASP A 182 18.68 -10.26 -5.75
CA ASP A 182 18.96 -8.98 -5.10
C ASP A 182 17.90 -8.60 -4.04
N GLY A 183 16.82 -9.37 -3.90
CA GLY A 183 15.73 -9.10 -2.94
C GLY A 183 14.58 -8.27 -3.53
N GLY A 184 14.71 -7.72 -4.74
CA GLY A 184 13.69 -6.88 -5.37
C GLY A 184 12.76 -7.61 -6.37
N TRP A 185 11.71 -6.91 -6.82
CA TRP A 185 10.83 -7.29 -7.93
C TRP A 185 10.92 -6.30 -9.10
N ILE A 186 12.14 -6.07 -9.60
CA ILE A 186 12.51 -5.21 -10.74
C ILE A 186 12.31 -3.71 -10.48
N HIS A 187 11.12 -3.31 -10.05
CA HIS A 187 10.73 -1.92 -9.86
C HIS A 187 10.49 -1.61 -8.39
N ILE A 188 10.87 -0.41 -7.93
CA ILE A 188 10.62 0.07 -6.57
C ILE A 188 9.13 -0.04 -6.21
N SER A 189 8.24 0.44 -7.09
CA SER A 189 6.79 0.42 -6.85
C SER A 189 6.24 -1.00 -6.74
N THR A 190 6.71 -1.93 -7.58
CA THR A 190 6.27 -3.33 -7.57
C THR A 190 6.77 -4.05 -6.33
N SER A 191 8.03 -3.80 -5.95
CA SER A 191 8.64 -4.38 -4.74
C SER A 191 7.91 -3.91 -3.49
N ASN A 192 7.58 -2.62 -3.40
CA ASN A 192 6.77 -2.11 -2.29
C ASN A 192 5.40 -2.77 -2.18
N LEU A 193 4.66 -2.89 -3.29
CA LEU A 193 3.35 -3.57 -3.27
C LEU A 193 3.48 -5.03 -2.83
N ALA A 194 4.51 -5.74 -3.33
CA ALA A 194 4.79 -7.12 -2.94
C ALA A 194 5.09 -7.25 -1.44
N ILE A 195 6.01 -6.43 -0.92
CA ILE A 195 6.39 -6.46 0.50
C ILE A 195 5.17 -6.16 1.38
N GLN A 196 4.39 -5.13 1.07
CA GLN A 196 3.20 -4.80 1.86
C GLN A 196 2.16 -5.93 1.87
N ALA A 197 1.91 -6.55 0.70
CA ALA A 197 0.99 -7.68 0.60
C ALA A 197 1.49 -8.90 1.38
N LEU A 198 2.79 -9.18 1.31
CA LEU A 198 3.43 -10.29 2.02
C LEU A 198 3.43 -10.08 3.54
N LEU A 199 3.68 -8.86 4.02
CA LEU A 199 3.57 -8.51 5.44
C LEU A 199 2.15 -8.72 5.95
N LEU A 200 1.15 -8.24 5.22
CA LEU A 200 -0.26 -8.48 5.57
C LEU A 200 -0.63 -9.96 5.59
N ALA A 201 -0.01 -10.77 4.72
CA ALA A 201 -0.19 -12.21 4.65
C ALA A 201 0.64 -13.00 5.69
N GLY A 202 1.46 -12.33 6.51
CA GLY A 202 2.23 -12.94 7.60
C GLY A 202 3.61 -13.46 7.22
N PHE A 203 4.17 -13.02 6.10
CA PHE A 203 5.50 -13.43 5.60
C PHE A 203 6.58 -12.40 5.95
N LYS A 204 6.65 -11.98 7.22
CA LYS A 204 7.57 -10.92 7.66
C LYS A 204 9.04 -11.33 7.49
N ASP A 205 9.38 -12.55 7.91
CA ASP A 205 10.77 -13.02 7.89
C ASP A 205 11.28 -13.21 6.46
N GLU A 206 10.39 -13.57 5.52
CA GLU A 206 10.74 -13.81 4.12
C GLU A 206 10.96 -12.55 3.29
N VAL A 207 10.69 -11.36 3.83
CA VAL A 207 10.87 -10.06 3.15
C VAL A 207 11.98 -9.19 3.75
N GLU A 208 12.73 -9.68 4.75
CA GLU A 208 13.82 -8.92 5.38
C GLU A 208 14.88 -8.47 4.36
N ASP A 209 15.27 -9.36 3.45
CA ASP A 209 16.20 -9.04 2.35
C ASP A 209 15.63 -7.98 1.38
N SER A 210 14.31 -7.98 1.20
CA SER A 210 13.59 -7.07 0.31
C SER A 210 13.51 -5.67 0.92
N VAL A 211 13.40 -5.59 2.26
CA VAL A 211 13.50 -4.35 3.03
C VAL A 211 14.92 -3.79 2.95
N ASN A 212 15.95 -4.62 3.11
CA ASN A 212 17.34 -4.20 2.94
C ASN A 212 17.60 -3.71 1.51
N TRP A 213 17.06 -4.39 0.50
CA TRP A 213 17.13 -3.93 -0.89
C TRP A 213 16.52 -2.54 -1.07
N LEU A 214 15.38 -2.22 -0.44
CA LEU A 214 14.83 -0.86 -0.47
C LEU A 214 15.80 0.16 0.14
N LEU A 215 16.41 -0.14 1.29
CA LEU A 215 17.36 0.75 1.95
C LEU A 215 18.63 0.98 1.11
N GLU A 216 19.10 -0.04 0.39
CA GLU A 216 20.27 0.06 -0.50
C GLU A 216 19.98 0.81 -1.80
N ASN A 217 18.71 0.89 -2.23
CA ASN A 217 18.29 1.56 -3.46
C ASN A 217 17.73 2.98 -3.23
N VAL A 218 17.95 3.56 -2.05
CA VAL A 218 17.68 5.00 -1.83
C VAL A 218 18.68 5.84 -2.62
N HIS A 219 18.22 6.91 -3.25
CA HIS A 219 19.10 7.87 -3.91
C HIS A 219 19.78 8.78 -2.88
N GLU A 220 20.87 9.45 -3.27
CA GLU A 220 21.67 10.29 -2.36
C GLU A 220 20.87 11.38 -1.63
N ASN A 221 19.78 11.85 -2.24
CA ASN A 221 18.90 12.87 -1.68
C ASN A 221 17.75 12.32 -0.81
N GLY A 222 17.71 11.01 -0.55
CA GLY A 222 16.67 10.37 0.25
C GLY A 222 15.41 9.96 -0.53
N ALA A 223 15.39 10.11 -1.85
CA ALA A 223 14.25 9.68 -2.66
C ALA A 223 14.38 8.23 -3.14
N TRP A 224 13.26 7.66 -3.58
CA TRP A 224 13.25 6.45 -4.39
C TRP A 224 12.58 6.71 -5.74
N GLY A 225 13.02 5.96 -6.75
CA GLY A 225 12.30 5.77 -8.00
C GLY A 225 13.13 5.00 -9.02
N ASN A 226 12.51 4.53 -10.11
CA ASN A 226 13.19 3.64 -11.06
C ASN A 226 14.09 4.37 -12.07
N LYS A 227 13.70 5.58 -12.48
CA LYS A 227 14.38 6.37 -13.52
C LYS A 227 14.88 7.73 -13.00
N GLY A 228 14.62 8.01 -11.73
CA GLY A 228 14.77 9.30 -11.08
C GLY A 228 13.85 9.35 -9.87
N ASP A 229 13.88 10.45 -9.16
CA ASP A 229 13.12 10.62 -7.92
C ASP A 229 11.61 10.69 -8.19
N ASP A 230 10.82 9.93 -7.42
CA ASP A 230 9.37 9.86 -7.58
C ASP A 230 8.70 10.00 -6.21
N ILE A 231 7.80 10.98 -6.09
CA ILE A 231 7.06 11.29 -4.85
C ILE A 231 6.31 10.06 -4.35
N ASN A 232 5.62 9.38 -5.27
CA ASN A 232 4.78 8.26 -4.92
C ASN A 232 5.60 7.00 -4.57
N ALA A 233 6.70 6.73 -5.25
CA ALA A 233 7.61 5.65 -4.92
C ALA A 233 8.27 5.89 -3.56
N THR A 234 8.71 7.13 -3.29
CA THR A 234 9.29 7.52 -2.00
C THR A 234 8.30 7.35 -0.85
N ALA A 235 7.10 7.91 -0.99
CA ALA A 235 6.05 7.78 0.02
C ALA A 235 5.61 6.31 0.23
N LEU A 236 5.53 5.53 -0.86
CA LEU A 236 5.20 4.12 -0.77
C LEU A 236 6.31 3.31 -0.09
N THR A 237 7.58 3.60 -0.36
CA THR A 237 8.71 2.99 0.37
C THR A 237 8.67 3.32 1.85
N LEU A 238 8.44 4.57 2.21
CA LEU A 238 8.29 4.96 3.62
C LEU A 238 7.14 4.22 4.29
N SER A 239 6.00 4.05 3.60
CA SER A 239 4.88 3.25 4.09
C SER A 239 5.27 1.78 4.29
N THR A 240 6.00 1.18 3.34
CA THR A 240 6.48 -0.21 3.45
C THR A 240 7.41 -0.39 4.65
N LEU A 241 8.39 0.50 4.83
CA LEU A 241 9.33 0.45 5.96
C LEU A 241 8.60 0.63 7.30
N GLY A 242 7.65 1.57 7.36
CA GLY A 242 6.83 1.78 8.56
C GLY A 242 5.97 0.56 8.90
N LEU A 243 5.35 -0.06 7.88
CA LEU A 243 4.57 -1.30 8.05
C LEU A 243 5.46 -2.44 8.54
N TYR A 244 6.67 -2.61 7.99
CA TYR A 244 7.60 -3.66 8.39
C TYR A 244 7.99 -3.55 9.88
N LYS A 245 8.24 -2.32 10.37
CA LYS A 245 8.55 -2.08 11.79
C LYS A 245 7.39 -2.43 12.73
N LYS A 246 6.15 -2.23 12.27
CA LYS A 246 4.93 -2.48 13.05
C LYS A 246 4.43 -3.92 13.00
N SER A 247 4.82 -4.68 11.97
CA SER A 247 4.37 -6.06 11.73
C SER A 247 5.02 -7.07 12.68
#